data_AF-A0A2S9FNA9-F1
#
_entry.id   AF-A0A2S9FNA9-F1
#
_cell.length_a   1.000
_cell.length_b   1.000
_cell.length_c   1.000
_cell.angle_alpha   90.00
_cell.angle_beta   90.00
_cell.angle_gamma   90.00
#
_symmetry.space_group_name_H-M   'P 1'
#
loop_
_entity.id
_entity.type
_entity.pdbx_description
1 polymer ?
#
loop_
_entity_poly.entity_id
_entity_poly.type
_entity_poly.pdbx_seq_one_letter_code
_entity_poly.pdbx_strand_id
1 'polypeptide(L)'
;PLGEYLRGLGARLHTGTPVGCVSADGDSYVVTDASGTATPTDGVVIATDVSALQSIVAKSPQLGDPPWRARIETMGTAAPFLVQRLWLDRPVRDDRPAFLGTGGLPPLDNISVLNRYEHEATAWAER
;
A
#
# COMPACT_ATOMS: atom_id res chain seq x y z
N PRO A 1 6.57 1.03 15.56
CA PRO A 1 5.32 0.36 16.05
C PRO A 1 4.99 -0.96 15.34
N LEU A 2 4.44 -0.96 14.11
CA LEU A 2 4.00 -2.21 13.46
C LEU A 2 5.17 -3.17 13.17
N GLY A 3 6.29 -2.64 12.67
CA GLY A 3 7.45 -3.48 12.37
C GLY A 3 8.06 -4.16 13.61
N GLU A 4 8.06 -3.48 14.76
CA GLU A 4 8.52 -4.05 16.04
C GLU A 4 7.55 -5.12 16.53
N TYR A 5 6.25 -4.84 16.46
CA TYR A 5 5.20 -5.82 16.80
C TYR A 5 5.33 -7.10 15.96
N LEU A 6 5.49 -6.98 14.64
CA LEU A 6 5.66 -8.13 13.75
C LEU A 6 6.93 -8.94 14.07
N ARG A 7 8.05 -8.27 14.34
CA ARG A 7 9.28 -8.96 14.78
C ARG A 7 9.10 -9.68 16.12
N GLY A 8 8.34 -9.09 17.05
CA GLY A 8 7.95 -9.73 18.31
C GLY A 8 7.12 -11.00 18.12
N LEU A 9 6.35 -11.08 17.03
CA LEU A 9 5.63 -12.28 16.60
C LEU A 9 6.49 -13.26 15.77
N GLY A 10 7.78 -12.98 15.60
CA GLY A 10 8.71 -13.84 14.85
C GLY A 10 8.82 -13.53 13.35
N ALA A 11 8.17 -12.48 12.85
CA ALA A 11 8.30 -12.09 11.45
C ALA A 11 9.71 -11.54 11.15
N ARG A 12 10.26 -11.92 9.99
CA ARG A 12 11.49 -11.34 9.45
C ARG A 12 11.13 -10.27 8.44
N LEU A 13 11.67 -9.07 8.63
CA LEU A 13 11.38 -7.92 7.76
C LEU A 13 12.62 -7.60 6.92
N HIS A 14 12.50 -7.78 5.61
CA HIS A 14 13.54 -7.49 4.63
C HIS A 14 13.18 -6.21 3.88
N THR A 15 13.76 -5.08 4.30
CA THR A 15 13.58 -3.78 3.64
C THR A 15 14.66 -3.56 2.59
N GLY A 16 14.35 -2.84 1.51
CA GLY A 16 15.31 -2.66 0.42
C GLY A 16 15.54 -3.94 -0.39
N THR A 17 14.59 -4.88 -0.34
CA THR A 17 14.61 -6.17 -1.04
C THR A 17 13.42 -6.25 -2.00
N PRO A 18 13.46 -5.59 -3.17
CA PRO A 18 12.36 -5.66 -4.13
C PRO A 18 12.19 -7.07 -4.67
N VAL A 19 10.97 -7.60 -4.69
CA VAL A 19 10.68 -8.91 -5.29
C VAL A 19 10.59 -8.78 -6.81
N GLY A 20 11.27 -9.68 -7.53
CA GLY A 20 11.30 -9.71 -8.99
C GLY A 20 10.29 -10.67 -9.60
N CYS A 21 10.20 -11.90 -9.07
CA CYS A 21 9.26 -12.92 -9.52
C CYS A 21 9.00 -13.97 -8.44
N VAL A 22 8.01 -14.81 -8.70
CA VAL A 22 7.63 -15.96 -7.89
C VAL A 22 7.44 -17.14 -8.82
N SER A 23 8.07 -18.27 -8.53
CA SER A 23 7.81 -19.53 -9.24
C SER A 23 7.13 -20.53 -8.31
N ALA A 24 6.18 -21.29 -8.85
CA ALA A 24 5.65 -22.46 -8.17
C ALA A 24 6.62 -23.64 -8.33
N ASP A 25 6.84 -24.39 -7.26
CA ASP A 25 7.64 -25.61 -7.20
C ASP A 25 6.86 -26.69 -6.42
N GLY A 26 6.06 -27.48 -7.16
CA GLY A 26 5.10 -28.42 -6.56
C GLY A 26 4.07 -27.70 -5.69
N ASP A 27 4.02 -28.10 -4.41
CA ASP A 27 3.15 -27.49 -3.39
C ASP A 27 3.80 -26.29 -2.67
N SER A 28 4.96 -25.83 -3.15
CA SER A 28 5.72 -24.73 -2.57
C SER A 28 5.97 -23.60 -3.58
N TYR A 29 6.56 -22.52 -3.11
CA TYR A 29 6.91 -21.36 -3.93
C TYR A 29 8.36 -20.95 -3.69
N VAL A 30 8.96 -20.36 -4.72
CA VAL A 30 10.26 -19.70 -4.61
C VAL A 30 10.08 -18.23 -4.99
N VAL A 31 10.37 -17.35 -4.05
CA VAL A 31 10.37 -15.89 -4.26
C VAL A 31 11.78 -15.47 -4.60
N THR A 32 11.96 -14.88 -5.78
CA THR A 32 13.27 -14.35 -6.22
C THR A 32 13.25 -12.83 -6.16
N ASP A 33 14.17 -12.26 -5.39
CA ASP A 33 14.32 -10.81 -5.31
C ASP A 33 15.12 -10.24 -6.49
N ALA A 34 15.19 -8.91 -6.58
CA ALA A 34 15.89 -8.20 -7.64
C ALA A 34 17.40 -8.44 -7.67
N SER A 35 18.00 -8.96 -6.59
CA SER A 35 19.41 -9.38 -6.55
C SER A 35 19.62 -10.81 -7.07
N GLY A 36 18.54 -11.55 -7.34
CA GLY A 36 18.58 -12.96 -7.71
C GLY A 36 18.57 -13.92 -6.52
N THR A 37 18.39 -13.43 -5.29
CA THR A 37 18.30 -14.30 -4.12
C THR A 37 16.96 -15.02 -4.14
N ALA A 38 17.01 -16.34 -4.18
CA ALA A 38 15.84 -17.23 -4.18
C ALA A 38 15.52 -17.69 -2.76
N THR A 39 14.27 -17.47 -2.32
CA THR A 39 13.78 -17.85 -1.01
C THR A 39 12.61 -18.84 -1.15
N PRO A 40 12.81 -20.12 -0.79
CA PRO A 40 11.73 -21.10 -0.71
C PRO A 40 10.73 -20.75 0.40
N THR A 41 9.44 -20.95 0.14
CA THR A 41 8.35 -20.71 1.09
C THR A 41 7.16 -21.61 0.76
N ASP A 42 6.39 -22.00 1.78
CA ASP A 42 5.20 -22.82 1.63
C ASP A 42 4.00 -22.01 1.08
N GLY A 43 4.06 -20.69 1.17
CA GLY A 43 2.98 -19.80 0.72
C GLY A 43 3.46 -18.39 0.42
N VAL A 44 2.71 -17.70 -0.44
CA VAL A 44 3.00 -16.32 -0.87
C VAL A 44 1.73 -15.48 -0.84
N VAL A 45 1.83 -14.28 -0.24
CA VAL A 45 0.83 -13.22 -0.36
C VAL A 45 1.49 -12.04 -1.08
N ILE A 46 0.92 -11.65 -2.22
CA ILE A 46 1.38 -10.48 -2.99
C ILE A 46 0.52 -9.28 -2.61
N ALA A 47 1.02 -8.46 -1.68
CA ALA A 47 0.34 -7.28 -1.15
C ALA A 47 1.00 -5.98 -1.67
N THR A 48 1.08 -5.85 -2.99
CA THR A 48 1.72 -4.70 -3.67
C THR A 48 0.68 -3.79 -4.32
N ASP A 49 1.10 -2.61 -4.77
CA ASP A 49 0.30 -1.82 -5.69
C ASP A 49 0.10 -2.53 -7.05
N VAL A 50 -0.78 -1.98 -7.88
CA VAL A 50 -1.16 -2.55 -9.19
C VAL A 50 0.04 -2.70 -10.11
N SER A 51 0.93 -1.70 -10.19
CA SER A 51 2.06 -1.72 -11.12
C SER A 51 3.08 -2.79 -10.73
N ALA A 52 3.40 -2.88 -9.44
CA ALA A 52 4.26 -3.93 -8.91
C ALA A 52 3.65 -5.33 -9.07
N LEU A 53 2.34 -5.48 -8.82
CA LEU A 53 1.63 -6.75 -9.02
C LEU A 53 1.71 -7.22 -10.47
N GLN A 54 1.41 -6.32 -11.42
CA GLN A 54 1.52 -6.60 -12.84
C GLN A 54 2.94 -7.00 -13.24
N SER A 55 3.97 -6.31 -12.74
CA SER A 55 5.37 -6.62 -13.03
C SER A 55 5.77 -8.01 -12.52
N ILE A 56 5.40 -8.36 -11.28
CA ILE A 56 5.70 -9.65 -10.68
C ILE A 56 4.99 -10.77 -11.45
N VAL A 57 3.68 -10.63 -11.72
CA VAL A 57 2.88 -11.65 -12.43
C VAL A 57 3.38 -11.87 -13.86
N ALA A 58 3.75 -10.81 -14.58
CA ALA A 58 4.32 -10.92 -15.92
C ALA A 58 5.63 -11.73 -15.95
N LYS A 59 6.46 -11.62 -14.89
CA LYS A 59 7.70 -12.38 -14.72
C LYS A 59 7.52 -13.75 -14.05
N SER A 60 6.29 -14.13 -13.72
CA SER A 60 5.94 -15.33 -12.97
C SER A 60 4.93 -16.19 -13.76
N PRO A 61 5.33 -16.82 -14.88
CA PRO A 61 4.39 -17.49 -15.79
C PRO A 61 3.63 -18.66 -15.16
N GLN A 62 4.16 -19.26 -14.09
CA GLN A 62 3.51 -20.35 -13.36
C GLN A 62 2.44 -19.88 -12.37
N LEU A 63 2.30 -18.57 -12.13
CA LEU A 63 1.29 -18.04 -11.22
C LEU A 63 -0.05 -17.81 -11.92
N GLY A 64 -1.08 -18.44 -11.35
CA GLY A 64 -2.48 -18.27 -11.73
C GLY A 64 -2.83 -18.80 -13.12
N ASP A 65 -4.12 -18.87 -13.40
CA ASP A 65 -4.63 -19.30 -14.70
C ASP A 65 -4.70 -18.12 -15.70
N PRO A 66 -4.84 -18.38 -17.02
CA PRO A 66 -4.90 -17.31 -18.01
C PRO A 66 -6.01 -16.27 -17.75
N PRO A 67 -7.25 -16.64 -17.34
CA PRO A 67 -8.28 -15.66 -16.97
C PRO A 67 -7.88 -14.74 -15.82
N TRP A 68 -7.27 -15.27 -14.77
CA TRP A 68 -6.79 -14.47 -13.64
C TRP A 68 -5.69 -13.51 -14.08
N ARG A 69 -4.73 -13.98 -14.88
CA ARG A 69 -3.63 -13.13 -15.40
C ARG A 69 -4.17 -11.97 -16.24
N ALA A 70 -5.13 -12.23 -17.14
CA ALA A 70 -5.76 -11.18 -17.93
C ALA A 70 -6.49 -10.12 -17.07
N ARG A 71 -7.07 -10.53 -15.94
CA ARG A 71 -7.66 -9.58 -14.97
C ARG A 71 -6.61 -8.71 -14.29
N ILE A 72 -5.44 -9.26 -13.95
CA ILE A 72 -4.32 -8.48 -13.38
C ILE A 72 -3.79 -7.48 -14.41
N GLU A 73 -3.58 -7.91 -15.66
CA GLU A 73 -3.05 -7.08 -16.74
C GLU A 73 -3.95 -5.87 -17.07
N THR A 74 -5.27 -6.02 -16.88
CA THR A 74 -6.25 -4.95 -17.17
C THR A 74 -6.54 -4.04 -15.97
N MET A 75 -5.91 -4.27 -14.81
CA MET A 75 -6.06 -3.37 -13.66
C MET A 75 -5.51 -1.99 -13.96
N GLY A 76 -6.23 -0.95 -13.50
CA GLY A 76 -5.81 0.44 -13.58
C GLY A 76 -5.76 1.08 -12.19
N THR A 77 -4.92 2.09 -12.05
CA THR A 77 -4.89 2.94 -10.85
C THR A 77 -5.90 4.09 -10.97
N ALA A 78 -6.26 4.69 -9.85
CA ALA A 78 -6.98 5.95 -9.86
C ALA A 78 -6.20 7.05 -10.60
N ALA A 79 -6.90 8.09 -11.04
CA ALA A 79 -6.27 9.26 -11.64
C ALA A 79 -5.24 9.88 -10.67
N PRO A 80 -4.15 10.49 -11.16
CA PRO A 80 -3.18 11.17 -10.31
C PRO A 80 -3.83 12.23 -9.43
N PHE A 81 -3.43 12.30 -8.17
CA PHE A 81 -3.90 13.31 -7.22
C PHE A 81 -2.74 13.83 -6.37
N LEU A 82 -2.93 15.01 -5.79
CA LEU A 82 -2.01 15.61 -4.84
C LEU A 82 -2.68 15.65 -3.46
N VAL A 83 -1.95 15.23 -2.43
CA VAL A 83 -2.34 15.45 -1.03
C VAL A 83 -1.49 16.56 -0.47
N GLN A 84 -2.12 17.67 -0.09
CA GLN A 84 -1.47 18.75 0.65
C GLN A 84 -1.83 18.64 2.12
N ARG A 85 -0.81 18.48 2.98
CA ARG A 85 -0.99 18.50 4.44
C ARG A 85 -0.47 19.83 4.98
N LEU A 86 -1.33 20.55 5.70
CA LEU A 86 -1.04 21.86 6.28
C LEU A 86 -1.04 21.75 7.80
N TRP A 87 -0.02 22.32 8.44
CA TRP A 87 0.03 22.54 9.88
C TRP A 87 -0.19 24.03 10.10
N LEU A 88 -1.27 24.37 10.80
CA LEU A 88 -1.71 25.75 11.00
C LEU A 88 -1.31 26.22 12.40
N ASP A 89 -1.15 27.54 12.55
CA ASP A 89 -0.87 28.20 13.84
C ASP A 89 -2.10 28.27 14.76
N ARG A 90 -3.30 27.99 14.22
CA ARG A 90 -4.57 28.03 14.94
C ARG A 90 -5.45 26.81 14.60
N PRO A 91 -6.29 26.35 15.55
CA PRO A 91 -7.26 25.29 15.29
C PRO A 91 -8.27 25.65 14.19
N VAL A 92 -8.73 24.63 13.46
CA VAL A 92 -9.89 24.77 12.57
C VAL A 92 -11.15 25.00 13.42
N ARG A 93 -11.99 25.96 13.01
CA ARG A 93 -13.25 26.28 13.72
C ARG A 93 -14.08 25.02 14.00
N ASP A 94 -14.58 24.92 15.23
CA ASP A 94 -15.30 23.75 15.75
C ASP A 94 -16.59 23.42 14.97
N ASP A 95 -17.18 24.42 14.31
CA ASP A 95 -18.39 24.28 13.48
C ASP A 95 -18.15 23.57 12.14
N ARG A 96 -16.89 23.45 11.71
CA ARG A 96 -16.56 22.77 10.44
C ARG A 96 -16.75 21.27 10.59
N PRO A 97 -17.08 20.52 9.53
CA PRO A 97 -17.08 19.06 9.59
C PRO A 97 -15.64 18.50 9.62
N ALA A 98 -15.48 17.26 10.09
CA ALA A 98 -14.18 16.57 10.07
C ALA A 98 -13.73 16.17 8.66
N PHE A 99 -14.68 15.92 7.77
CA PHE A 99 -14.45 15.60 6.37
C PHE A 99 -15.46 16.35 5.51
N LEU A 100 -15.02 16.88 4.37
CA LEU A 100 -15.87 17.52 3.38
C LEU A 100 -15.41 17.08 1.99
N GLY A 101 -16.24 16.31 1.29
CA GLY A 101 -16.09 16.11 -0.15
C GLY A 101 -16.49 17.40 -0.88
N THR A 102 -15.63 17.88 -1.78
CA THR A 102 -15.82 19.13 -2.52
C THR A 102 -16.15 18.88 -3.99
N GLY A 103 -16.69 17.70 -4.32
CA GLY A 103 -17.00 17.26 -5.68
C GLY A 103 -17.62 18.39 -6.53
N GLY A 104 -17.04 18.62 -7.71
CA GLY A 104 -17.44 19.72 -8.59
C GLY A 104 -16.72 21.05 -8.33
N LEU A 105 -15.78 21.12 -7.40
CA LEU A 105 -14.94 22.30 -7.15
C LEU A 105 -13.45 22.05 -7.49
N PRO A 106 -13.05 22.02 -8.78
CA PRO A 106 -11.65 21.89 -9.16
C PRO A 106 -10.77 22.98 -8.51
N PRO A 107 -9.53 22.65 -8.09
CA PRO A 107 -8.86 21.35 -8.20
C PRO A 107 -9.08 20.43 -6.97
N LEU A 108 -9.96 20.81 -6.04
CA LEU A 108 -10.06 20.19 -4.72
C LEU A 108 -11.11 19.08 -4.72
N ASP A 109 -10.71 17.88 -4.30
CA ASP A 109 -11.61 16.73 -4.19
C ASP A 109 -12.23 16.61 -2.79
N ASN A 110 -11.42 16.81 -1.75
CA ASN A 110 -11.88 16.77 -0.37
C ASN A 110 -10.97 17.57 0.58
N ILE A 111 -11.54 17.93 1.72
CA ILE A 111 -10.83 18.52 2.87
C ILE A 111 -11.04 17.62 4.07
N SER A 112 -9.96 17.37 4.80
CA SER A 112 -9.89 16.51 5.97
C SER A 112 -9.27 17.26 7.15
N VAL A 113 -9.94 17.27 8.30
CA VAL A 113 -9.46 17.83 9.56
C VAL A 113 -9.01 16.67 10.46
N LEU A 114 -7.77 16.24 10.27
CA LEU A 114 -7.29 14.94 10.78
C LEU A 114 -7.37 14.79 12.30
N ASN A 115 -7.13 15.87 13.06
CA ASN A 115 -7.15 15.84 14.52
C ASN A 115 -8.53 15.53 15.13
N ARG A 116 -9.57 15.37 14.30
CA ARG A 116 -10.92 14.98 14.74
C ARG A 116 -11.19 13.47 14.68
N TYR A 117 -10.33 12.68 14.05
CA TYR A 117 -10.52 11.23 13.93
C TYR A 117 -9.21 10.43 13.93
N GLU A 118 -8.06 11.10 14.01
CA GLU A 118 -6.74 10.48 14.04
C GLU A 118 -6.02 10.88 15.34
N HIS A 119 -5.76 9.89 16.19
CA HIS A 119 -5.34 10.10 17.58
C HIS A 119 -3.99 10.83 17.69
N GLU A 120 -3.04 10.57 16.81
CA GLU A 120 -1.74 11.26 16.82
C GLU A 120 -1.90 12.72 16.39
N ALA A 121 -2.77 13.01 15.43
CA ALA A 121 -3.12 14.38 15.05
C ALA A 121 -3.86 15.13 16.18
N THR A 122 -4.74 14.47 16.93
CA THR A 122 -5.35 15.05 18.15
C THR A 122 -4.28 15.42 19.15
N ALA A 123 -3.42 14.46 19.50
CA ALA A 123 -2.33 14.66 20.46
C ALA A 123 -1.30 15.71 20.01
N TRP A 124 -1.14 15.95 18.71
CA TRP A 124 -0.32 17.05 18.18
C TRP A 124 -1.00 18.40 18.34
N ALA A 125 -2.30 18.49 18.03
CA ALA A 125 -3.07 19.74 18.07
C ALA A 125 -3.31 20.27 19.49
N GLU A 126 -3.23 19.40 20.51
CA GLU A 126 -3.37 19.75 21.93
C GLU A 126 -2.05 20.18 22.60
N ARG A 127 -0.93 20.17 21.88
CA ARG A 127 0.38 20.66 22.37
C ARG A 127 0.50 22.17 22.22
#